data_AF-A0A7S2H2W1-F1
#
_entry.id   AF-A0A7S2H2W1-F1
#
_cell.length_a   1.000
_cell.length_b   1.000
_cell.length_c   1.000
_cell.angle_alpha   90.00
_cell.angle_beta   90.00
_cell.angle_gamma   90.00
#
_symmetry.space_group_name_H-M   'P 1'
#
loop_
_entity.id
_entity.type
_entity.pdbx_description
1 polymer ?
#
loop_
_entity_poly.entity_id
_entity_poly.type
_entity_poly.pdbx_seq_one_letter_code
_entity_poly.pdbx_strand_id
1 'polypeptide(L)'
;DYYDGAPPGDYEEYVFAMEWQPEWSKSSCNDELSAHLPDSYASANLSVHGLWPNYNASLHDGLDWPQYCSGTYDYTTCENDNYADAYCSPSAETVAAFNVTGLWQSYALEYAWSDLATHEWSKHGSCTGWTSEEYFTQVQAMLYRMAQGAG
;
A
#
# COMPACT_ATOMS: atom_id res chain seq x y z
N ASP A 1 23.15 8.98 0.00
CA ASP A 1 22.28 8.48 1.07
C ASP A 1 21.27 9.57 1.36
N TYR A 2 20.20 9.58 0.56
CA TYR A 2 19.23 10.69 0.56
C TYR A 2 18.17 10.34 1.60
N TYR A 3 18.15 11.10 2.69
CA TYR A 3 17.26 10.94 3.83
C TYR A 3 15.80 11.10 3.39
N ASP A 4 14.98 10.08 3.64
CA ASP A 4 13.58 9.99 3.21
C ASP A 4 12.57 9.76 4.35
N GLY A 5 13.06 9.66 5.59
CA GLY A 5 12.27 9.62 6.82
C GLY A 5 11.66 10.98 7.16
N ALA A 6 10.80 11.47 6.27
CA ALA A 6 10.11 12.73 6.45
C ALA A 6 9.08 12.64 7.59
N PRO A 7 8.76 13.76 8.26
CA PRO A 7 7.60 13.83 9.13
C PRO A 7 6.34 13.46 8.33
N PRO A 8 5.44 12.63 8.88
CA PRO A 8 4.17 12.30 8.26
C PRO A 8 3.32 13.55 7.99
N GLY A 9 2.65 13.59 6.84
CA GLY A 9 1.65 14.61 6.51
C GLY A 9 2.14 15.78 5.67
N ASP A 10 3.42 15.81 5.27
CA ASP A 10 3.99 16.89 4.45
C ASP A 10 4.23 16.44 3.00
N TYR A 11 3.20 16.46 2.15
CA TYR A 11 3.25 16.08 0.72
C TYR A 11 2.13 16.77 -0.06
N GLU A 12 2.24 16.82 -1.40
CA GLU A 12 1.30 17.58 -2.23
C GLU A 12 0.29 16.73 -2.97
N GLU A 13 0.65 15.48 -3.31
CA GLU A 13 -0.17 14.66 -4.19
C GLU A 13 -0.12 13.18 -3.81
N TYR A 14 -1.03 12.43 -4.44
CA TYR A 14 -1.06 10.97 -4.34
C TYR A 14 -0.89 10.34 -5.71
N VAL A 15 -0.03 9.34 -5.77
CA VAL A 15 0.01 8.38 -6.88
C VAL A 15 -0.84 7.18 -6.48
N PHE A 16 -1.91 6.94 -7.25
CA PHE A 16 -2.66 5.69 -7.14
C PHE A 16 -2.03 4.65 -8.08
N ALA A 17 -1.28 3.71 -7.50
CA ALA A 17 -0.56 2.69 -8.22
C ALA A 17 -1.46 1.49 -8.49
N MET A 18 -1.53 1.09 -9.76
CA MET A 18 -2.26 -0.09 -10.20
C MET A 18 -1.30 -1.02 -10.94
N GLU A 19 -1.61 -2.30 -10.92
CA GLU A 19 -0.76 -3.34 -11.50
C GLU A 19 -1.57 -4.32 -12.35
N TRP A 20 -0.83 -5.08 -13.15
CA TRP A 20 -1.36 -6.22 -13.89
C TRP A 20 -0.97 -7.52 -13.18
N GLN A 21 -1.84 -7.96 -12.26
CA GLN A 21 -1.62 -9.14 -11.41
C GLN A 21 -1.16 -10.39 -12.19
N PRO A 22 -1.71 -10.75 -13.38
CA PRO A 22 -1.32 -11.97 -14.07
C PRO A 22 0.13 -12.02 -14.53
N GLU A 23 0.77 -10.88 -14.79
CA GLU A 23 2.21 -10.86 -15.11
C GLU A 23 3.05 -10.97 -13.85
N TRP A 24 2.70 -10.22 -12.81
CA TRP A 24 3.40 -10.27 -11.53
C TRP A 24 3.37 -11.65 -10.88
N SER A 25 2.21 -12.34 -10.94
CA SER A 25 2.06 -13.69 -10.39
C SER A 25 2.93 -14.75 -11.04
N LYS A 26 3.49 -14.51 -12.23
CA LYS A 26 4.44 -15.47 -12.86
C LYS A 26 5.77 -15.56 -12.14
N SER A 27 6.20 -14.49 -11.45
CA SER A 27 7.53 -14.41 -10.85
C SER A 27 7.52 -14.22 -9.33
N SER A 28 6.43 -13.70 -8.77
CA SER A 28 6.49 -13.09 -7.43
C SER A 28 5.45 -13.62 -6.45
N CYS A 29 4.37 -14.24 -6.91
CA CYS A 29 3.32 -14.74 -6.03
C CYS A 29 3.61 -16.16 -5.51
N ASN A 30 3.19 -16.42 -4.27
CA ASN A 30 3.18 -17.77 -3.69
C ASN A 30 2.01 -18.62 -4.26
N ASP A 31 1.99 -19.91 -3.92
CA ASP A 31 0.97 -20.86 -4.39
C ASP A 31 -0.45 -20.48 -3.91
N GLU A 32 -0.58 -19.93 -2.70
CA GLU A 32 -1.87 -19.55 -2.11
C GLU A 32 -2.51 -18.41 -2.91
N LEU A 33 -1.79 -17.31 -3.12
CA LEU A 33 -2.26 -16.19 -3.92
C LEU A 33 -2.53 -16.63 -5.37
N SER A 34 -1.64 -17.43 -5.96
CA SER A 34 -1.80 -17.94 -7.33
C SER A 34 -3.06 -18.79 -7.50
N ALA A 35 -3.48 -19.51 -6.46
CA ALA A 35 -4.71 -20.30 -6.48
C ALA A 35 -5.98 -19.44 -6.52
N HIS A 36 -5.92 -18.21 -5.99
CA HIS A 36 -7.05 -17.28 -5.98
C HIS A 36 -7.14 -16.41 -7.24
N LEU A 37 -6.05 -16.26 -7.99
CA LEU A 37 -6.02 -15.42 -9.19
C LEU A 37 -7.12 -15.77 -10.21
N PRO A 38 -7.33 -17.04 -10.65
CA PRO A 38 -8.25 -17.36 -11.74
C PRO A 38 -9.70 -16.91 -11.54
N ASP A 39 -10.17 -16.87 -10.28
CA ASP A 39 -11.54 -16.52 -9.93
C ASP A 39 -11.70 -15.04 -9.50
N SER A 40 -10.61 -14.26 -9.55
CA SER A 40 -10.58 -12.86 -9.12
C SER A 40 -10.83 -11.87 -10.25
N TYR A 41 -11.21 -10.63 -9.90
CA TYR A 41 -11.28 -9.52 -10.86
C TYR A 41 -9.89 -9.19 -11.44
N ALA A 42 -8.84 -9.31 -10.61
CA ALA A 42 -7.45 -9.09 -10.98
C ALA A 42 -6.92 -10.05 -12.07
N SER A 43 -7.60 -11.16 -12.36
CA SER A 43 -7.22 -12.08 -13.45
C SER A 43 -7.28 -11.45 -14.84
N ALA A 44 -8.15 -10.46 -15.02
CA ALA A 44 -8.47 -9.89 -16.32
C ALA A 44 -8.47 -8.35 -16.32
N ASN A 45 -8.21 -7.72 -15.19
CA ASN A 45 -8.27 -6.26 -15.02
C ASN A 45 -7.10 -5.77 -14.16
N LEU A 46 -6.85 -4.46 -14.18
CA LEU A 46 -5.88 -3.85 -13.28
C LEU A 46 -6.35 -3.98 -11.83
N SER A 47 -5.44 -4.42 -10.96
CA SER A 47 -5.60 -4.48 -9.50
C SER A 47 -4.89 -3.29 -8.84
N VAL A 48 -5.20 -3.06 -7.58
CA VAL A 48 -4.51 -2.02 -6.78
C VAL A 48 -3.20 -2.57 -6.25
N HIS A 49 -2.15 -1.78 -6.46
CA HIS A 49 -0.86 -1.97 -5.81
C HIS A 49 -0.75 -1.09 -4.57
N GLY A 50 -1.09 0.20 -4.66
CA GLY A 50 -0.84 1.13 -3.56
C GLY A 50 -1.38 2.55 -3.74
N LEU A 51 -1.29 3.35 -2.67
CA LEU A 51 -1.64 4.78 -2.65
C LEU A 51 -0.48 5.56 -2.03
N TRP A 52 0.32 6.21 -2.86
CA TRP A 52 1.62 6.73 -2.44
C TRP A 52 1.60 8.24 -2.33
N PRO A 53 1.85 8.82 -1.14
CA PRO A 53 2.19 10.24 -1.02
C PRO A 53 3.37 10.56 -1.93
N ASN A 54 3.30 11.68 -2.62
CA ASN A 54 4.32 12.11 -3.57
C ASN A 54 4.56 13.62 -3.42
N TYR A 55 5.81 14.02 -3.67
CA TYR A 55 6.22 15.40 -3.56
C TYR A 55 6.14 16.11 -4.89
N ASN A 56 5.88 17.40 -4.81
CA ASN A 56 6.40 18.32 -5.79
C ASN A 56 7.87 18.59 -5.47
N ALA A 57 8.79 18.06 -6.28
CA ALA A 57 10.23 18.20 -6.07
C ALA A 57 10.73 19.65 -5.92
N SER A 58 10.01 20.64 -6.46
CA SER A 58 10.36 22.06 -6.28
C SER A 58 10.12 22.60 -4.85
N LEU A 59 9.36 21.87 -4.03
CA LEU A 59 9.03 22.21 -2.65
C LEU A 59 9.83 21.39 -1.63
N HIS A 60 10.45 20.28 -2.05
CA HIS A 60 11.10 19.29 -1.18
C HIS A 60 12.57 19.02 -1.55
N ASP A 61 13.35 20.08 -1.78
CA ASP A 61 14.80 19.99 -2.08
C ASP A 61 15.19 19.06 -3.24
N GLY A 62 14.27 18.85 -4.19
CA GLY A 62 14.47 17.95 -5.33
C GLY A 62 14.12 16.49 -5.07
N LEU A 63 13.52 16.16 -3.92
CA LEU A 63 12.95 14.85 -3.65
C LEU A 63 11.63 14.64 -4.37
N ASP A 64 11.41 13.42 -4.85
CA ASP A 64 10.19 13.07 -5.57
C ASP A 64 9.11 12.46 -4.66
N TRP A 65 9.48 11.81 -3.54
CA TRP A 65 8.50 11.24 -2.59
C TRP A 65 9.07 11.07 -1.17
N PRO A 66 8.19 11.07 -0.14
CA PRO A 66 8.53 10.58 1.19
C PRO A 66 8.45 9.04 1.24
N GLN A 67 9.25 8.40 2.08
CA GLN A 67 9.06 6.97 2.38
C GLN A 67 9.56 6.58 3.75
N TYR A 68 8.97 5.53 4.33
CA TYR A 68 9.36 5.01 5.65
C TYR A 68 9.30 6.09 6.75
N CYS A 69 8.27 6.93 6.69
CA CYS A 69 8.09 8.04 7.61
C CYS A 69 7.80 7.55 9.03
N SER A 70 8.29 8.29 10.02
CA SER A 70 8.03 8.00 11.43
C SER A 70 7.81 9.30 12.21
N GLY A 71 7.51 9.20 13.51
CA GLY A 71 7.49 10.38 14.40
C GLY A 71 8.86 11.06 14.57
N THR A 72 9.90 10.57 13.89
CA THR A 72 11.28 11.08 13.91
C THR A 72 11.82 11.21 12.48
N TYR A 73 12.97 11.86 12.31
CA TYR A 73 13.66 11.93 11.01
C TYR A 73 14.48 10.66 10.68
N ASP A 74 14.29 9.57 11.43
CA ASP A 74 14.98 8.31 11.22
C ASP A 74 14.12 7.32 10.42
N TYR A 75 14.39 7.26 9.11
CA TYR A 75 13.71 6.37 8.17
C TYR A 75 13.96 4.88 8.47
N THR A 76 15.09 4.55 9.10
CA THR A 76 15.47 3.15 9.37
C THR A 76 14.51 2.46 10.34
N THR A 77 13.72 3.25 11.07
CA THR A 77 12.67 2.78 11.97
C THR A 77 11.60 1.98 11.23
N CYS A 78 11.21 2.41 10.02
CA CYS A 78 10.19 1.73 9.21
C CYS A 78 10.79 1.01 7.97
N GLU A 79 12.08 1.18 7.68
CA GLU A 79 12.75 0.59 6.52
C GLU A 79 12.76 -0.95 6.58
N ASN A 80 12.71 -1.60 5.41
CA ASN A 80 12.73 -3.07 5.25
C ASN A 80 11.63 -3.78 6.06
N ASP A 81 10.51 -3.09 6.23
CA ASP A 81 9.38 -3.55 7.02
C ASP A 81 9.81 -3.95 8.45
N ASN A 82 10.76 -3.20 9.02
CA ASN A 82 11.22 -3.41 10.38
C ASN A 82 10.18 -2.91 11.38
N TYR A 83 9.38 -3.83 11.92
CA TYR A 83 8.25 -3.55 12.82
C TYR A 83 8.63 -3.21 14.27
N ALA A 84 9.87 -2.77 14.52
CA ALA A 84 10.32 -2.46 15.88
C ALA A 84 9.47 -1.33 16.51
N ASP A 85 8.91 -0.44 15.68
CA ASP A 85 7.92 0.55 16.08
C ASP A 85 6.51 0.14 15.61
N ALA A 86 5.55 0.19 16.53
CA ALA A 86 4.15 -0.08 16.24
C ALA A 86 3.56 0.91 15.22
N TYR A 87 4.14 2.12 15.11
CA TYR A 87 3.77 3.10 14.09
C TYR A 87 3.97 2.56 12.67
N CYS A 88 5.04 1.82 12.43
CA CYS A 88 5.41 1.30 11.11
C CYS A 88 4.63 0.02 10.73
N SER A 89 3.71 -0.45 11.57
CA SER A 89 2.93 -1.65 11.35
C SER A 89 1.43 -1.33 11.22
N PRO A 90 0.72 -1.93 10.25
CA PRO A 90 -0.74 -1.85 10.24
C PRO A 90 -1.30 -2.50 11.51
N SER A 91 -2.45 -2.00 11.98
CA SER A 91 -3.10 -2.58 13.15
C SER A 91 -3.51 -4.04 12.87
N ALA A 92 -3.55 -4.89 13.89
CA ALA A 92 -4.00 -6.28 13.72
C ALA A 92 -5.44 -6.36 13.18
N GLU A 93 -6.29 -5.39 13.52
CA GLU A 93 -7.65 -5.27 13.00
C GLU A 93 -7.67 -4.93 11.51
N THR A 94 -6.83 -3.98 11.09
CA THR A 94 -6.61 -3.63 9.69
C THR A 94 -6.16 -4.84 8.88
N VAL A 95 -5.17 -5.59 9.36
CA VAL A 95 -4.66 -6.79 8.69
C VAL A 95 -5.75 -7.87 8.61
N ALA A 96 -6.53 -8.05 9.68
CA ALA A 96 -7.63 -9.01 9.69
C ALA A 96 -8.70 -8.68 8.64
N ALA A 97 -8.89 -7.40 8.29
CA ALA A 97 -9.85 -6.97 7.28
C ALA A 97 -9.44 -7.30 5.82
N PHE A 98 -8.18 -7.63 5.55
CA PHE A 98 -7.76 -8.03 4.19
C PHE A 98 -8.02 -9.49 3.90
N ASN A 99 -7.89 -10.36 4.91
CA ASN A 99 -8.09 -11.80 4.78
C ASN A 99 -9.57 -12.22 4.87
N VAL A 100 -10.50 -11.30 4.60
CA VAL A 100 -11.93 -11.61 4.49
C VAL A 100 -12.37 -11.59 3.03
N THR A 101 -13.33 -12.45 2.70
CA THR A 101 -13.99 -12.47 1.39
C THR A 101 -14.60 -11.10 1.08
N GLY A 102 -14.39 -10.57 -0.12
CA GLY A 102 -14.92 -9.25 -0.51
C GLY A 102 -14.04 -8.53 -1.53
N LEU A 103 -13.98 -7.20 -1.44
CA LEU A 103 -13.24 -6.36 -2.38
C LEU A 103 -11.74 -6.69 -2.43
N TRP A 104 -11.08 -6.84 -1.29
CA TRP A 104 -9.64 -7.09 -1.23
C TRP A 104 -9.26 -8.37 -1.97
N GLN A 105 -9.90 -9.48 -1.62
CA GLN A 105 -9.72 -10.78 -2.29
C GLN A 105 -10.17 -10.82 -3.77
N SER A 106 -10.82 -9.78 -4.28
CA SER A 106 -11.22 -9.70 -5.69
C SER A 106 -10.34 -8.75 -6.50
N TYR A 107 -9.97 -7.60 -5.93
CA TYR A 107 -9.36 -6.46 -6.63
C TYR A 107 -7.93 -6.13 -6.18
N ALA A 108 -7.43 -6.75 -5.11
CA ALA A 108 -6.10 -6.53 -4.54
C ALA A 108 -5.61 -7.78 -3.79
N LEU A 109 -5.32 -8.86 -4.52
CA LEU A 109 -5.06 -10.20 -3.94
C LEU A 109 -3.86 -10.20 -3.00
N GLU A 110 -2.83 -9.42 -3.32
CA GLU A 110 -1.62 -9.32 -2.52
C GLU A 110 -1.87 -8.75 -1.13
N TYR A 111 -2.87 -7.89 -0.96
CA TYR A 111 -3.23 -7.38 0.36
C TYR A 111 -3.78 -8.50 1.26
N ALA A 112 -4.45 -9.49 0.67
CA ALA A 112 -5.08 -10.59 1.41
C ALA A 112 -4.12 -11.76 1.68
N TRP A 113 -3.19 -12.05 0.76
CA TRP A 113 -2.38 -13.28 0.77
C TRP A 113 -0.87 -13.07 0.63
N SER A 114 -0.38 -11.84 0.88
CA SER A 114 1.05 -11.52 0.95
C SER A 114 1.36 -10.51 2.05
N ASP A 115 2.59 -10.02 2.10
CA ASP A 115 3.04 -8.93 2.97
C ASP A 115 2.85 -7.53 2.36
N LEU A 116 2.28 -7.41 1.15
CA LEU A 116 2.12 -6.15 0.43
C LEU A 116 1.38 -5.09 1.26
N ALA A 117 0.28 -5.44 1.94
CA ALA A 117 -0.43 -4.47 2.76
C ALA A 117 0.48 -3.86 3.84
N THR A 118 1.33 -4.68 4.44
CA THR A 118 2.26 -4.22 5.45
C THR A 118 3.36 -3.34 4.86
N HIS A 119 3.90 -3.71 3.70
CA HIS A 119 4.87 -2.90 2.95
C HIS A 119 4.31 -1.54 2.54
N GLU A 120 3.09 -1.55 1.99
CA GLU A 120 2.38 -0.35 1.57
C GLU A 120 2.09 0.59 2.74
N TRP A 121 1.85 0.04 3.94
CA TRP A 121 1.76 0.87 5.14
C TRP A 121 3.14 1.40 5.56
N SER A 122 4.12 0.53 5.79
CA SER A 122 5.43 0.91 6.36
C SER A 122 6.12 1.98 5.51
N LYS A 123 6.08 1.81 4.18
CA LYS A 123 6.78 2.67 3.22
C LYS A 123 5.98 3.89 2.82
N HIS A 124 4.67 3.77 2.60
CA HIS A 124 3.87 4.82 1.98
C HIS A 124 2.81 5.38 2.93
N GLY A 125 2.01 4.50 3.54
CA GLY A 125 0.92 4.89 4.44
C GLY A 125 1.40 5.66 5.68
N SER A 126 2.55 5.27 6.24
CA SER A 126 3.20 5.94 7.37
C SER A 126 3.52 7.42 7.10
N CYS A 127 3.65 7.81 5.83
CA CYS A 127 3.92 9.19 5.43
C CYS A 127 2.69 10.08 5.34
N THR A 128 1.48 9.52 5.47
CA THR A 128 0.22 10.28 5.30
C THR A 128 -0.16 11.13 6.52
N GLY A 129 0.38 10.82 7.70
CA GLY A 129 -0.09 11.37 8.96
C GLY A 129 -1.42 10.77 9.46
N TRP A 130 -1.97 9.79 8.74
CA TRP A 130 -3.14 9.02 9.15
C TRP A 130 -2.75 7.83 10.03
N THR A 131 -3.75 7.22 10.64
CA THR A 131 -3.66 5.85 11.16
C THR A 131 -3.70 4.83 10.00
N SER A 132 -3.25 3.60 10.24
CA SER A 132 -3.36 2.53 9.24
C SER A 132 -4.81 2.29 8.82
N GLU A 133 -5.75 2.30 9.76
CA GLU A 133 -7.18 2.16 9.45
C GLU A 133 -7.68 3.23 8.47
N GLU A 134 -7.35 4.49 8.71
CA GLU A 134 -7.72 5.61 7.84
C GLU A 134 -7.09 5.48 6.44
N TYR A 135 -5.81 5.11 6.36
CA TYR A 135 -5.11 4.89 5.10
C TYR A 135 -5.80 3.80 4.25
N PHE A 136 -6.01 2.61 4.80
CA PHE A 136 -6.65 1.54 4.04
C PHE A 136 -8.14 1.78 3.78
N THR A 137 -8.81 2.63 4.57
CA THR A 137 -10.15 3.11 4.24
C THR A 137 -10.15 3.91 2.93
N GLN A 138 -9.13 4.76 2.69
CA GLN A 138 -9.01 5.48 1.42
C GLN A 138 -8.68 4.55 0.27
N VAL A 139 -7.77 3.58 0.46
CA VAL A 139 -7.47 2.57 -0.56
C VAL A 139 -8.72 1.76 -0.91
N GLN A 140 -9.50 1.34 0.10
CA GLN A 140 -10.75 0.62 -0.12
C GLN A 140 -11.79 1.47 -0.86
N ALA A 141 -11.86 2.77 -0.59
CA ALA A 141 -12.74 3.68 -1.32
C ALA A 141 -12.38 3.74 -2.82
N MET A 142 -11.10 3.65 -3.18
CA MET A 142 -10.67 3.55 -4.58
C MET A 142 -11.05 2.19 -5.19
N LEU A 143 -10.88 1.09 -4.45
CA LEU A 143 -11.36 -0.24 -4.87
C LEU A 143 -12.86 -0.23 -5.18
N TYR A 144 -13.68 0.37 -4.31
CA TYR A 144 -15.13 0.51 -4.56
C TYR A 144 -15.42 1.27 -5.84
N ARG A 145 -14.68 2.33 -6.15
CA ARG A 145 -14.86 3.12 -7.38
C ARG A 145 -14.46 2.32 -8.62
N MET A 146 -13.38 1.55 -8.56
CA MET A 146 -12.98 0.62 -9.63
C MET A 146 -14.06 -0.43 -9.87
N ALA A 147 -14.60 -1.01 -8.79
CA ALA A 147 -15.66 -2.02 -8.87
C ALA A 147 -16.96 -1.47 -9.48
N GLN A 148 -17.34 -0.23 -9.16
CA GLN A 148 -18.55 0.41 -9.71
C GLN A 148 -18.40 0.81 -11.19
N GLY A 149 -17.19 1.15 -11.64
CA GLY A 149 -16.92 1.49 -13.04
C GLY A 149 -16.78 0.29 -13.97
N ALA A 150 -16.66 -0.92 -13.42
CA ALA A 150 -16.52 -2.17 -14.17
C ALA A 150 -17.85 -2.84 -14.55
N GLY A 151 -18.99 -2.28 -14.11
CA GLY A 151 -20.34 -2.80 -14.34
C GLY A 151 -21.04 -2.23 -15.58
#